data_AF-A0A147BRY7-F1
#
_entry.id   AF-A0A147BRY7-F1
#
_cell.length_a   1.000
_cell.length_b   1.000
_cell.length_c   1.000
_cell.angle_alpha   90.00
_cell.angle_beta   90.00
_cell.angle_gamma   90.00
#
_symmetry.space_group_name_H-M   'P 1'
#
loop_
_entity.id
_entity.type
_entity.pdbx_description
1 polymer ?
#
loop_
_entity_poly.entity_id
_entity_poly.type
_entity_poly.pdbx_seq_one_letter_code
_entity_poly.pdbx_strand_id
1 'polypeptide(L)'
;RVRRYPVRTAINSFFSRFHFEALSIKTWLVKKGSYKSSSTNFVLCPTHETLQHVLLYCANAELFWAEFRVVLTVDLYVGWKCAKFLKFGEHPDSRAWEVLALLDLYAIWRPRPERLEVSDFFKNARQQFLDGFIYVRSLIKATEQQGSECWATLGAQLQTRTLTALRRR
;
A
#
# COMPACT_ATOMS: atom_id res chain seq x y z
N ARG A 1 10.93 -11.86 8.74
CA ARG A 1 9.49 -11.69 9.03
C ARG A 1 8.65 -11.58 7.75
N VAL A 2 8.94 -10.64 6.86
CA VAL A 2 8.14 -10.35 5.64
C VAL A 2 7.90 -11.56 4.74
N ARG A 3 8.91 -12.43 4.54
CA ARG A 3 8.76 -13.69 3.78
C ARG A 3 7.68 -14.64 4.33
N ARG A 4 7.23 -14.46 5.58
CA ARG A 4 6.17 -15.26 6.21
C ARG A 4 4.77 -14.65 6.03
N TYR A 5 4.65 -13.47 5.42
CA TYR A 5 3.34 -12.91 5.10
C TYR A 5 2.73 -13.66 3.92
N PRO A 6 1.42 -13.95 3.96
CA PRO A 6 0.69 -14.67 2.91
C PRO A 6 0.40 -13.78 1.69
N VAL A 7 1.41 -13.06 1.18
CA VAL A 7 1.31 -12.16 0.03
C VAL A 7 2.05 -12.72 -1.18
N ARG A 8 1.70 -12.25 -2.37
CA ARG A 8 2.37 -12.66 -3.62
C ARG A 8 3.86 -12.32 -3.58
N THR A 9 4.68 -13.13 -4.24
CA THR A 9 6.15 -12.92 -4.33
C THR A 9 6.52 -11.52 -4.84
N ALA A 10 5.75 -10.95 -5.76
CA ALA A 10 5.96 -9.59 -6.25
C ALA A 10 5.87 -8.52 -5.15
N ILE A 11 4.94 -8.68 -4.20
CA ILE A 11 4.76 -7.78 -3.05
C ILE A 11 5.93 -7.91 -2.07
N ASN A 12 6.40 -9.14 -1.83
CA ASN A 12 7.60 -9.39 -1.01
C ASN A 12 8.87 -8.80 -1.63
N SER A 13 9.03 -8.94 -2.96
CA SER A 13 10.15 -8.37 -3.71
C SER A 13 10.10 -6.84 -3.69
N PHE A 14 8.93 -6.25 -3.92
CA PHE A 14 8.69 -4.83 -3.75
C PHE A 14 9.12 -4.35 -2.36
N PHE A 15 8.64 -5.00 -1.30
CA PHE A 15 8.95 -4.59 0.06
C PHE A 15 10.43 -4.65 0.37
N SER A 16 11.12 -5.69 -0.10
CA SER A 16 12.57 -5.81 0.07
C SER A 16 13.29 -4.61 -0.54
N ARG A 17 12.90 -4.22 -1.77
CA ARG A 17 13.45 -3.02 -2.43
C ARG A 17 13.07 -1.74 -1.71
N PHE A 18 11.83 -1.61 -1.25
CA PHE A 18 11.35 -0.47 -0.47
C PHE A 18 12.15 -0.29 0.83
N HIS A 19 12.34 -1.38 1.59
CA HIS A 19 13.06 -1.41 2.84
C HIS A 19 14.52 -0.91 2.71
N PHE A 20 15.20 -1.36 1.64
CA PHE A 20 16.55 -0.92 1.30
C PHE A 20 16.61 0.39 0.51
N GLU A 21 15.47 1.09 0.36
CA GLU A 21 15.36 2.33 -0.42
C GLU A 21 15.89 2.20 -1.86
N ALA A 22 15.75 1.01 -2.45
CA ALA A 22 16.21 0.62 -3.78
C ALA A 22 15.08 0.57 -4.83
N LEU A 23 14.00 1.30 -4.57
CA LEU A 23 12.96 1.54 -5.56
C LEU A 23 13.41 2.63 -6.53
N SER A 24 13.14 2.40 -7.81
CA SER A 24 13.59 3.26 -8.91
C SER A 24 12.69 4.50 -9.06
N ILE A 25 12.69 5.35 -8.04
CA ILE A 25 12.13 6.71 -8.06
C ILE A 25 13.17 7.70 -8.61
N LYS A 26 12.72 8.90 -9.01
CA LYS A 26 13.60 9.92 -9.60
C LYS A 26 14.83 10.23 -8.74
N THR A 27 14.64 10.47 -7.44
CA THR A 27 15.76 10.78 -6.53
C THR A 27 16.76 9.63 -6.40
N TRP A 28 16.30 8.38 -6.47
CA TRP A 28 17.18 7.21 -6.50
C TRP A 28 17.96 7.13 -7.82
N LEU A 29 17.31 7.40 -8.96
CA LEU A 29 17.96 7.44 -10.28
C LEU A 29 19.02 8.55 -10.35
N VAL A 30 18.75 9.71 -9.76
CA VAL A 30 19.74 10.80 -9.62
C VAL A 30 20.95 10.33 -8.83
N LYS A 31 20.74 9.71 -7.66
CA LYS A 31 21.83 9.14 -6.84
C LYS A 31 22.65 8.07 -7.58
N LYS A 32 22.06 7.39 -8.57
CA LYS A 32 22.73 6.39 -9.42
C LYS A 32 23.33 6.97 -10.70
N GLY A 33 23.24 8.28 -10.93
CA GLY A 33 23.74 8.93 -12.14
C GLY A 33 22.97 8.57 -13.41
N SER A 34 21.75 8.03 -13.29
CA SER A 34 20.95 7.52 -14.40
C SER A 34 19.71 8.36 -14.73
N TYR A 35 19.51 9.49 -14.05
CA TYR A 35 18.38 10.39 -14.28
C TYR A 35 18.76 11.58 -15.19
N LYS A 36 18.06 11.74 -16.31
CA LYS A 36 18.37 12.75 -17.34
C LYS A 36 17.40 13.94 -17.41
N SER A 37 16.28 13.90 -16.67
CA SER A 37 15.30 14.99 -16.69
C SER A 37 15.73 16.14 -15.78
N SER A 38 15.34 17.36 -16.14
CA SER A 38 15.63 18.59 -15.39
C SER A 38 14.88 18.69 -14.05
N SER A 39 13.81 17.91 -13.85
CA SER A 39 12.98 17.98 -12.64
C SER A 39 12.95 16.66 -11.86
N THR A 40 13.23 16.74 -10.57
CA THR A 40 13.11 15.62 -9.62
C THR A 40 11.76 15.61 -8.89
N ASN A 41 10.83 16.47 -9.29
CA ASN A 41 9.50 16.55 -8.68
C ASN A 41 8.65 15.34 -9.04
N PHE A 42 7.74 14.97 -8.15
CA PHE A 42 6.75 13.95 -8.40
C PHE A 42 5.82 14.37 -9.54
N VAL A 43 5.34 13.41 -10.32
CA VAL A 43 4.51 13.73 -11.49
C VAL A 43 3.12 14.30 -11.13
N LEU A 44 2.59 13.93 -9.96
CA LEU A 44 1.25 14.37 -9.53
C LEU A 44 1.26 15.62 -8.63
N CYS A 45 2.44 16.11 -8.21
CA CYS A 45 2.52 17.33 -7.40
C CYS A 45 3.92 17.98 -7.48
N PRO A 46 4.05 19.28 -7.20
CA PRO A 46 5.32 20.01 -7.35
C PRO A 46 6.32 19.77 -6.20
N THR A 47 6.36 18.58 -5.61
CA THR A 47 7.26 18.20 -4.50
C THR A 47 8.31 17.20 -4.97
N HIS A 48 9.54 17.27 -4.43
CA HIS A 48 10.60 16.30 -4.75
C HIS A 48 10.16 14.84 -4.52
N GLU A 49 10.41 13.99 -5.52
CA GLU A 49 10.00 12.58 -5.50
C GLU A 49 10.91 11.74 -4.60
N THR A 50 10.57 11.68 -3.31
CA THR A 50 11.16 10.76 -2.33
C THR A 50 10.23 9.57 -2.08
N LEU A 51 10.76 8.46 -1.56
CA LEU A 51 9.92 7.28 -1.23
C LEU A 51 8.86 7.63 -0.18
N GLN A 52 9.27 8.39 0.83
CA GLN A 52 8.38 8.82 1.89
C GLN A 52 7.26 9.71 1.35
N HIS A 53 7.58 10.64 0.45
CA HIS A 53 6.58 11.48 -0.18
C HIS A 53 5.62 10.65 -1.05
N VAL A 54 6.15 9.88 -2.01
CA VAL A 54 5.31 9.10 -2.95
C VAL A 54 4.36 8.15 -2.24
N LEU A 55 4.83 7.50 -1.17
CA LEU A 55 4.07 6.42 -0.52
C LEU A 55 3.22 6.88 0.66
N LEU A 56 3.54 8.01 1.30
CA LEU A 56 2.87 8.43 2.54
C LEU A 56 2.32 9.86 2.51
N TYR A 57 3.03 10.81 1.92
CA TYR A 57 2.74 12.26 2.11
C TYR A 57 2.34 13.02 0.84
N CYS A 58 2.31 12.36 -0.30
CA CYS A 58 1.64 12.92 -1.45
C CYS A 58 0.13 12.94 -1.18
N ALA A 59 -0.57 14.00 -1.57
CA ALA A 59 -2.02 14.12 -1.37
C ALA A 59 -2.79 12.88 -1.85
N ASN A 60 -2.37 12.27 -2.96
CA ASN A 60 -3.00 11.05 -3.47
C ASN A 60 -2.75 9.83 -2.56
N ALA A 61 -1.55 9.71 -1.99
CA ALA A 61 -1.24 8.67 -1.03
C ALA A 61 -2.02 8.88 0.27
N GLU A 62 -2.05 10.12 0.80
CA GLU A 62 -2.78 10.46 2.02
C GLU A 62 -4.28 10.18 1.89
N LEU A 63 -4.88 10.56 0.75
CA LEU A 63 -6.28 10.26 0.44
C LEU A 63 -6.51 8.75 0.35
N PHE A 64 -5.61 7.99 -0.27
CA PHE A 64 -5.71 6.54 -0.36
C PHE A 64 -5.68 5.88 1.04
N TRP A 65 -4.71 6.26 1.88
CA TRP A 65 -4.63 5.79 3.26
C TRP A 65 -5.86 6.18 4.09
N ALA A 66 -6.42 7.38 3.88
CA ALA A 66 -7.63 7.83 4.56
C ALA A 66 -8.87 7.04 4.13
N GLU A 67 -9.08 6.86 2.81
CA GLU A 67 -10.16 6.02 2.29
C GLU A 67 -10.05 4.60 2.86
N PHE A 68 -8.84 4.03 2.87
CA PHE A 68 -8.58 2.71 3.40
C PHE A 68 -8.97 2.57 4.89
N ARG A 69 -8.52 3.49 5.75
CA ARG A 69 -8.89 3.51 7.19
C ARG A 69 -10.40 3.54 7.37
N VAL A 70 -11.09 4.37 6.58
CA VAL A 70 -12.54 4.50 6.62
C VAL A 70 -13.21 3.21 6.13
N VAL A 71 -12.75 2.62 5.03
CA VAL A 71 -13.37 1.41 4.45
C VAL A 71 -13.25 0.21 5.39
N LEU A 72 -12.09 0.00 5.98
CA LEU A 72 -11.86 -1.12 6.90
C LEU A 72 -12.16 -0.79 8.37
N THR A 73 -12.54 0.45 8.69
CA THR A 73 -12.78 0.88 10.07
C THR A 73 -11.59 0.52 10.98
N VAL A 74 -10.38 0.77 10.48
CA VAL A 74 -9.13 0.50 11.21
C VAL A 74 -8.45 1.81 11.57
N ASP A 75 -7.90 1.88 12.78
CA ASP A 75 -7.14 3.03 13.25
C ASP A 75 -5.65 2.91 12.87
N LEU A 76 -5.38 2.79 11.56
CA LEU A 76 -4.05 2.53 11.02
C LEU A 76 -3.38 3.81 10.50
N TYR A 77 -2.54 4.44 11.33
CA TYR A 77 -1.68 5.55 10.91
C TYR A 77 -0.27 5.07 10.61
N VAL A 78 0.12 5.18 9.33
CA VAL A 78 1.39 4.67 8.84
C VAL A 78 2.45 5.77 8.83
N GLY A 79 3.28 5.80 9.87
CA GLY A 79 4.51 6.60 9.87
C GLY A 79 5.64 5.96 9.06
N TRP A 80 6.64 6.74 8.63
CA TRP A 80 7.77 6.24 7.82
C TRP A 80 8.52 5.08 8.47
N LYS A 81 8.83 5.16 9.76
CA LYS A 81 9.50 4.06 10.49
C LYS A 81 8.61 2.81 10.51
N CYS A 82 7.31 2.95 10.77
CA CYS A 82 6.36 1.84 10.77
C CYS A 82 6.27 1.18 9.39
N ALA A 83 6.18 1.97 8.31
CA ALA A 83 6.19 1.47 6.94
C ALA A 83 7.49 0.74 6.62
N LYS A 84 8.65 1.38 6.84
CA LYS A 84 9.97 0.85 6.46
C LYS A 84 10.29 -0.49 7.12
N PHE A 85 9.79 -0.70 8.33
CA PHE A 85 10.03 -1.92 9.10
C PHE A 85 8.79 -2.80 9.26
N LEU A 86 7.65 -2.44 8.66
CA LEU A 86 6.32 -3.05 8.86
C LEU A 86 6.10 -3.45 10.33
N LYS A 87 6.23 -2.54 11.27
CA LYS A 87 6.08 -2.86 12.70
C LYS A 87 4.99 -1.98 13.29
N PHE A 88 3.87 -2.59 13.68
CA PHE A 88 2.66 -1.89 14.13
C PHE A 88 2.27 -2.25 15.56
N GLY A 89 3.25 -2.24 16.48
CA GLY A 89 3.04 -2.50 17.91
C GLY A 89 2.85 -3.98 18.25
N GLU A 90 2.24 -4.22 19.42
CA GLU A 90 1.99 -5.54 20.02
C GLU A 90 0.49 -5.86 20.14
N HIS A 91 -0.35 -5.15 19.38
CA HIS A 91 -1.79 -5.43 19.32
C HIS A 91 -2.04 -6.85 18.76
N PRO A 92 -3.09 -7.57 19.19
CA PRO A 92 -3.44 -8.87 18.63
C PRO A 92 -3.55 -8.85 17.10
N ASP A 93 -4.11 -7.77 16.55
CA ASP A 93 -4.24 -7.56 15.10
C ASP A 93 -3.00 -6.95 14.42
N SER A 94 -1.89 -6.71 15.13
CA SER A 94 -0.70 -6.07 14.56
C SER A 94 -0.21 -6.78 13.31
N ARG A 95 -0.29 -8.11 13.26
CA ARG A 95 0.09 -8.89 12.06
C ARG A 95 -0.83 -8.61 10.87
N ALA A 96 -2.13 -8.44 11.10
CA ALA A 96 -3.07 -8.04 10.06
C ALA A 96 -2.77 -6.63 9.56
N TRP A 97 -2.48 -5.69 10.47
CA TRP A 97 -2.09 -4.31 10.12
C TRP A 97 -0.78 -4.27 9.31
N GLU A 98 0.20 -5.09 9.66
CA GLU A 98 1.44 -5.24 8.89
C GLU A 98 1.17 -5.70 7.45
N VAL A 99 0.29 -6.69 7.26
CA VAL A 99 -0.06 -7.21 5.93
C VAL A 99 -0.89 -6.19 5.15
N LEU A 100 -1.86 -5.54 5.80
CA LEU A 100 -2.67 -4.48 5.20
C LEU A 100 -1.80 -3.31 4.72
N ALA A 101 -0.93 -2.80 5.59
CA ALA A 101 -0.01 -1.73 5.22
C ALA A 101 0.92 -2.14 4.07
N LEU A 102 1.35 -3.40 4.03
CA LEU A 102 2.15 -3.93 2.93
C LEU A 102 1.36 -3.97 1.61
N LEU A 103 0.10 -4.38 1.64
CA LEU A 103 -0.78 -4.36 0.47
C LEU A 103 -0.99 -2.93 -0.04
N ASP A 104 -1.26 -1.98 0.85
CA ASP A 104 -1.46 -0.57 0.51
C ASP A 104 -0.18 0.07 -0.06
N LEU A 105 0.98 -0.13 0.57
CA LEU A 105 2.26 0.37 0.06
C LEU A 105 2.50 -0.13 -1.37
N TYR A 106 2.21 -1.40 -1.64
CA TYR A 106 2.34 -1.97 -2.98
C TYR A 106 1.29 -1.41 -3.95
N ALA A 107 0.06 -1.24 -3.49
CA ALA A 107 -1.04 -0.69 -4.28
C ALA A 107 -0.81 0.77 -4.69
N ILE A 108 -0.23 1.59 -3.81
CA ILE A 108 0.19 2.96 -4.10
C ILE A 108 1.38 2.97 -5.06
N TRP A 109 2.35 2.07 -4.86
CA TRP A 109 3.56 2.03 -5.68
C TRP A 109 3.34 1.56 -7.12
N ARG A 110 2.52 0.51 -7.31
CA ARG A 110 2.47 -0.23 -8.57
C ARG A 110 1.95 0.58 -9.76
N PRO A 111 0.90 1.41 -9.63
CA PRO A 111 0.53 2.35 -10.68
C PRO A 111 1.65 3.37 -10.84
N ARG A 112 2.53 3.18 -11.84
CA ARG A 112 3.57 4.15 -12.18
C ARG A 112 2.89 5.42 -12.69
N PRO A 113 2.97 6.54 -11.95
CA PRO A 113 2.18 7.72 -12.27
C PRO A 113 2.75 8.51 -13.45
N GLU A 114 3.89 8.08 -14.02
CA GLU A 114 4.56 8.70 -15.18
C GLU A 114 3.66 8.90 -16.41
N ARG A 115 2.51 8.19 -16.49
CA ARG A 115 1.53 8.30 -17.59
C ARG A 115 0.07 8.24 -17.12
N LEU A 116 -0.20 8.38 -15.82
CA LEU A 116 -1.55 8.19 -15.27
C LEU A 116 -2.15 9.52 -14.82
N GLU A 117 -3.39 9.77 -15.23
CA GLU A 117 -4.21 10.81 -14.60
C GLU A 117 -4.54 10.42 -13.15
N VAL A 118 -4.86 11.43 -12.33
CA VAL A 118 -5.15 11.24 -10.89
C VAL A 118 -6.31 10.26 -10.68
N SER A 119 -7.37 10.32 -11.49
CA SER A 119 -8.51 9.40 -11.38
C SER A 119 -8.13 7.94 -11.66
N ASP A 120 -7.20 7.73 -12.58
CA ASP A 120 -6.76 6.39 -12.97
C ASP A 120 -5.79 5.81 -11.94
N PHE A 121 -5.00 6.67 -11.28
CA PHE A 121 -4.20 6.27 -10.12
C PHE A 121 -5.07 5.60 -9.05
N PHE A 122 -6.15 6.26 -8.60
CA PHE A 122 -7.00 5.72 -7.53
C PHE A 122 -7.71 4.43 -7.91
N LYS A 123 -8.27 4.36 -9.13
CA LYS A 123 -8.92 3.13 -9.62
C LYS A 123 -7.93 1.96 -9.65
N ASN A 124 -6.73 2.20 -10.17
CA ASN A 124 -5.71 1.17 -10.28
C ASN A 124 -5.18 0.75 -8.90
N ALA A 125 -4.85 1.71 -8.03
CA ALA A 125 -4.39 1.42 -6.67
C ALA A 125 -5.44 0.61 -5.90
N ARG A 126 -6.71 1.00 -5.97
CA ARG A 126 -7.80 0.27 -5.32
C ARG A 126 -7.93 -1.16 -5.85
N GLN A 127 -7.90 -1.35 -7.16
CA GLN A 127 -7.97 -2.70 -7.74
C GLN A 127 -6.79 -3.56 -7.28
N GLN A 128 -5.58 -3.01 -7.27
CA GLN A 128 -4.38 -3.71 -6.81
C GLN A 128 -4.48 -4.12 -5.34
N PHE A 129 -5.00 -3.24 -4.49
CA PHE A 129 -5.26 -3.55 -3.10
C PHE A 129 -6.28 -4.69 -2.97
N LEU A 130 -7.42 -4.60 -3.67
CA LEU A 130 -8.49 -5.59 -3.61
C LEU A 130 -8.02 -6.98 -4.05
N ASP A 131 -7.29 -7.06 -5.16
CA ASP A 131 -6.74 -8.32 -5.66
C ASP A 131 -5.76 -8.95 -4.65
N GLY A 132 -4.94 -8.12 -4.02
CA GLY A 132 -4.02 -8.53 -2.96
C GLY A 132 -4.75 -9.00 -1.71
N PHE A 133 -5.79 -8.29 -1.29
CA PHE A 133 -6.60 -8.61 -0.12
C PHE A 133 -7.35 -9.94 -0.32
N ILE A 134 -7.99 -10.14 -1.47
CA ILE A 134 -8.68 -11.40 -1.82
C ILE A 134 -7.71 -12.57 -1.79
N TYR A 135 -6.52 -12.39 -2.38
CA TYR A 135 -5.47 -13.40 -2.38
C TYR A 135 -5.04 -13.78 -0.95
N VAL A 136 -4.70 -12.79 -0.12
CA VAL A 136 -4.32 -13.00 1.28
C VAL A 136 -5.43 -13.73 2.05
N ARG A 137 -6.67 -13.26 1.92
CA ARG A 137 -7.83 -13.87 2.60
C ARG A 137 -8.03 -15.32 2.19
N SER A 138 -7.83 -15.67 0.91
CA SER A 138 -7.93 -17.07 0.45
C SER A 138 -6.85 -17.96 1.07
N LEU A 139 -5.63 -17.45 1.21
CA LEU A 139 -4.52 -18.20 1.82
C LEU A 139 -4.72 -18.38 3.32
N ILE A 140 -5.14 -17.32 4.01
CA ILE A 140 -5.43 -17.37 5.44
C ILE A 140 -6.49 -18.43 5.75
N LYS A 141 -7.59 -18.45 4.98
CA LYS A 141 -8.63 -19.48 5.11
C LYS A 141 -8.10 -20.90 4.90
N ALA A 142 -7.17 -21.08 3.97
CA ALA A 142 -6.60 -22.39 3.66
C ALA A 142 -5.52 -22.86 4.65
N THR A 143 -4.93 -21.94 5.43
CA THR A 143 -3.75 -22.23 6.27
C THR A 143 -3.98 -22.07 7.76
N GLU A 144 -5.19 -21.65 8.19
CA GLU A 144 -5.59 -21.46 9.59
C GLU A 144 -4.53 -20.71 10.42
N GLN A 145 -3.91 -19.68 9.83
CA GLN A 145 -2.81 -18.95 10.48
C GLN A 145 -3.28 -18.20 11.73
N GLN A 146 -2.62 -18.43 12.87
CA GLN A 146 -2.84 -17.66 14.10
C GLN A 146 -2.62 -16.14 13.90
N GLY A 147 -3.44 -15.33 14.56
CA GLY A 147 -3.44 -13.86 14.43
C GLY A 147 -4.13 -13.36 13.16
N SER A 148 -5.07 -14.14 12.64
CA SER A 148 -5.87 -13.79 11.46
C SER A 148 -7.37 -13.68 11.74
N GLU A 149 -7.79 -13.65 13.01
CA GLU A 149 -9.21 -13.68 13.39
C GLU A 149 -9.97 -12.48 12.80
N CYS A 150 -9.32 -11.31 12.71
CA CYS A 150 -9.94 -10.09 12.20
C CYS A 150 -10.21 -10.09 10.68
N TRP A 151 -9.62 -11.00 9.89
CA TRP A 151 -9.73 -10.98 8.42
C TRP A 151 -11.14 -11.26 7.89
N ALA A 152 -11.96 -12.00 8.65
CA ALA A 152 -13.36 -12.20 8.32
C ALA A 152 -14.13 -10.87 8.40
N THR A 153 -13.94 -10.12 9.49
CA THR A 153 -14.53 -8.80 9.73
C THR A 153 -14.07 -7.78 8.70
N LEU A 154 -12.76 -7.70 8.42
CA LEU A 154 -12.19 -6.83 7.39
C LEU A 154 -12.80 -7.10 6.02
N GLY A 155 -13.01 -8.38 5.68
CA GLY A 155 -13.66 -8.77 4.43
C GLY A 155 -15.12 -8.33 4.34
N ALA A 156 -15.88 -8.43 5.43
CA ALA A 156 -17.27 -7.99 5.49
C ALA A 156 -17.40 -6.45 5.37
N GLN A 157 -16.53 -5.70 6.05
CA GLN A 157 -16.47 -4.24 5.96
C GLN A 157 -16.18 -3.77 4.54
N LEU A 158 -15.19 -4.41 3.89
CA LEU A 158 -14.81 -4.09 2.53
C LEU A 158 -15.92 -4.36 1.51
N GLN A 159 -16.65 -5.47 1.64
CA GLN A 159 -17.81 -5.80 0.80
C GLN A 159 -18.96 -4.80 1.00
N THR A 160 -19.33 -4.54 2.25
CA THR A 160 -20.44 -3.63 2.60
C THR A 160 -20.22 -2.23 2.03
N ARG A 161 -19.00 -1.69 2.17
CA ARG A 161 -18.70 -0.32 1.74
C ARG A 161 -18.38 -0.21 0.25
N THR A 162 -17.85 -1.25 -0.39
CA THR A 162 -17.71 -1.28 -1.86
C THR A 162 -19.09 -1.29 -2.54
N LEU A 163 -20.05 -2.07 -2.01
CA LEU A 163 -21.43 -2.07 -2.50
C LEU A 163 -22.15 -0.73 -2.22
N THR A 164 -21.88 -0.10 -1.09
CA THR A 164 -22.45 1.22 -0.75
C THR A 164 -21.91 2.34 -1.66
N ALA A 165 -20.63 2.29 -2.03
CA ALA A 165 -20.02 3.24 -2.96
C ALA A 165 -20.54 3.10 -4.40
N LEU A 166 -20.92 1.90 -4.83
CA LEU A 166 -21.55 1.65 -6.13
C LEU A 166 -23.01 2.11 -6.19
N ARG A 167 -23.73 2.12 -5.06
CA ARG A 167 -25.13 2.59 -4.98
C ARG A 167 -25.31 4.11 -4.95
N ARG A 168 -24.22 4.86 -4.74
CA ARG A 168 -24.21 6.34 -4.68
C ARG A 168 -23.69 6.99 -5.97
N ARG A 169 -23.60 6.24 -7.06
CA ARG A 169 -23.27 6.72 -8.40
C ARG A 169 -24.48 6.62 -9.32
#